data_AF-T2ITN3-F1
#
_entry.id   AF-T2ITN3-F1
#
_cell.length_a   1.000
_cell.length_b   1.000
_cell.length_c   1.000
_cell.angle_alpha   90.00
_cell.angle_beta   90.00
_cell.angle_gamma   90.00
#
_symmetry.space_group_name_H-M   'P 1'
#
loop_
_entity.id
_entity.type
_entity.pdbx_description
1 polymer ?
#
loop_
_entity_poly.entity_id
_entity_poly.type
_entity_poly.pdbx_seq_one_letter_code
_entity_poly.pdbx_strand_id
1 'polypeptide(L)'
;MLTPSPIPSFNLELNEIERSLISQIITTVDRLVNDSKVKEIKLALRLSDSFLNFERYCRIFGEISRNKPQISQARLGLVAITQMLLQGLWLSQREQPLRNRL
;
A
#
# COMPACT_ATOMS: atom_id res chain seq x y z
N MET A 1 1.64 -24.06 -33.51
CA MET A 1 0.69 -23.03 -33.05
C MET A 1 0.81 -22.94 -31.54
N LEU A 2 1.43 -21.87 -31.02
CA LEU A 2 1.51 -21.62 -29.58
C LEU A 2 0.18 -20.99 -29.16
N THR A 3 -0.64 -21.71 -28.41
CA THR A 3 -1.82 -21.11 -27.77
C THR A 3 -1.32 -20.02 -26.81
N PRO A 4 -1.90 -18.81 -26.83
CA PRO A 4 -1.58 -17.83 -25.82
C PRO A 4 -1.92 -18.44 -24.47
N SER A 5 -0.93 -18.54 -23.58
CA SER A 5 -1.19 -18.94 -22.19
C SER A 5 -2.28 -18.03 -21.63
N PRO A 6 -3.28 -18.57 -20.92
CA PRO A 6 -4.28 -17.74 -20.28
C PRO A 6 -3.56 -16.68 -19.47
N ILE A 7 -3.96 -15.41 -19.62
CA ILE A 7 -3.56 -14.37 -18.67
C ILE A 7 -3.83 -14.96 -17.29
N PRO A 8 -2.84 -15.06 -16.39
CA PRO A 8 -3.05 -15.68 -15.10
C PRO A 8 -4.19 -14.92 -14.43
N SER A 9 -5.35 -15.58 -14.31
CA SER A 9 -6.48 -15.03 -13.58
C SER A 9 -5.96 -14.75 -12.18
N PHE A 10 -6.00 -13.49 -11.77
CA PHE A 10 -5.66 -13.04 -10.43
C PHE A 10 -6.68 -13.62 -9.43
N ASN A 11 -6.68 -14.93 -9.22
CA ASN A 11 -7.20 -15.55 -8.02
C ASN A 11 -6.18 -15.31 -6.91
N LEU A 12 -5.96 -14.04 -6.63
CA LEU A 12 -5.20 -13.62 -5.47
C LEU A 12 -6.14 -13.86 -4.29
N GLU A 13 -5.96 -14.98 -3.59
CA GLU A 13 -6.59 -15.24 -2.30
C GLU A 13 -6.11 -14.17 -1.30
N LEU A 14 -6.71 -12.99 -1.39
CA LEU A 14 -6.43 -11.87 -0.52
C LEU A 14 -7.00 -12.15 0.85
N ASN A 15 -6.13 -12.24 1.84
CA ASN A 15 -6.54 -12.36 3.23
C ASN A 15 -7.13 -11.02 3.72
N GLU A 16 -7.82 -11.05 4.86
CA GLU A 16 -8.49 -9.87 5.41
C GLU A 16 -7.50 -8.72 5.71
N ILE A 17 -6.25 -9.04 6.04
CA ILE A 17 -5.22 -8.06 6.38
C ILE A 17 -4.71 -7.34 5.13
N GLU A 18 -4.49 -8.05 4.03
CA GLU A 18 -4.16 -7.48 2.72
C GLU A 18 -5.29 -6.58 2.22
N ARG A 19 -6.55 -7.01 2.36
CA ARG A 19 -7.72 -6.20 2.02
C ARG A 19 -7.81 -4.94 2.87
N SER A 20 -7.52 -5.04 4.16
CA SER A 20 -7.48 -3.90 5.08
C SER A 20 -6.43 -2.88 4.62
N LEU A 21 -5.22 -3.33 4.30
CA LEU A 21 -4.16 -2.45 3.78
C LEU A 21 -4.55 -1.79 2.45
N ILE A 22 -5.11 -2.56 1.51
CA ILE A 22 -5.58 -2.03 0.22
C ILE A 22 -6.65 -0.96 0.43
N SER A 23 -7.63 -1.21 1.31
CA SER A 23 -8.67 -0.24 1.64
C SER A 23 -8.10 1.04 2.24
N GLN A 24 -7.11 0.91 3.13
CA GLN A 24 -6.43 2.06 3.73
C GLN A 24 -5.59 2.83 2.71
N ILE A 25 -4.94 2.15 1.76
CA ILE A 25 -4.23 2.78 0.63
C ILE A 25 -5.20 3.60 -0.21
N ILE A 26 -6.31 3.00 -0.66
CA ILE A 26 -7.33 3.69 -1.48
C ILE A 26 -7.89 4.90 -0.74
N THR A 27 -8.24 4.72 0.54
CA THR A 27 -8.76 5.81 1.38
C THR A 27 -7.74 6.95 1.54
N THR A 28 -6.46 6.62 1.63
CA THR A 28 -5.38 7.61 1.75
C THR A 28 -5.24 8.43 0.47
N VAL A 29 -5.24 7.76 -0.69
CA VAL A 29 -5.18 8.43 -2.00
C VAL A 29 -6.42 9.30 -2.24
N ASP A 30 -7.61 8.75 -2.02
CA ASP A 30 -8.87 9.47 -2.19
C ASP A 30 -8.91 10.77 -1.38
N ARG A 31 -8.51 10.68 -0.11
CA ARG A 31 -8.45 11.84 0.79
C ARG A 31 -7.38 12.85 0.37
N LEU A 32 -6.23 12.39 -0.10
CA LEU A 32 -5.14 13.27 -0.53
C LEU A 32 -5.53 14.06 -1.80
N VAL A 33 -6.31 13.45 -2.69
CA VAL A 33 -6.78 14.11 -3.93
C VAL A 33 -7.96 15.05 -3.66
N ASN A 34 -8.92 14.63 -2.83
CA ASN A 34 -10.21 15.32 -2.71
C ASN A 34 -10.30 16.31 -1.55
N ASP A 35 -9.43 16.25 -0.54
CA ASP A 35 -9.54 17.10 0.65
C ASP A 35 -8.32 18.02 0.85
N SER A 36 -8.49 19.30 0.48
CA SER A 36 -7.48 20.35 0.67
C SER A 36 -7.11 20.65 2.13
N LYS A 37 -7.87 20.14 3.12
CA LYS A 37 -7.65 20.37 4.56
C LYS A 37 -7.27 19.08 5.30
N VAL A 38 -6.91 18.03 4.58
CA VAL A 38 -6.61 16.73 5.19
C VAL A 38 -5.47 16.85 6.21
N LYS A 39 -5.68 16.23 7.38
CA LYS A 39 -4.62 16.05 8.38
C LYS A 39 -3.70 14.92 7.92
N GLU A 40 -2.69 15.25 7.12
CA GLU A 40 -1.73 14.30 6.52
C GLU A 40 -1.07 13.38 7.55
N ILE A 41 -0.73 13.90 8.74
CA ILE A 41 -0.21 13.10 9.88
C ILE A 41 -1.15 11.95 10.23
N LYS A 42 -2.44 12.23 10.31
CA LYS A 42 -3.44 11.23 10.71
C LYS A 42 -3.59 10.14 9.65
N LEU A 43 -3.44 10.51 8.37
CA LEU A 43 -3.41 9.53 7.28
C LEU A 43 -2.14 8.67 7.34
N ALA A 44 -0.98 9.30 7.54
CA ALA A 44 0.29 8.60 7.66
C ALA A 44 0.29 7.60 8.82
N LEU A 45 -0.23 7.98 9.99
CA LEU A 45 -0.34 7.10 11.15
C LEU A 45 -1.26 5.90 10.89
N ARG A 46 -2.43 6.13 10.29
CA ARG A 46 -3.37 5.04 9.96
C ARG A 46 -2.81 4.09 8.91
N LEU A 47 -2.15 4.63 7.88
CA LEU A 47 -1.50 3.82 6.86
C LEU A 47 -0.34 3.00 7.46
N SER A 48 0.44 3.60 8.36
CA SER A 48 1.54 2.91 9.05
C SER A 48 1.03 1.77 9.93
N ASP A 49 -0.03 1.99 10.70
CA ASP A 49 -0.63 0.97 11.56
C ASP A 49 -1.15 -0.24 10.75
N SER A 50 -1.89 0.02 9.68
CA SER A 50 -2.35 -1.03 8.75
C SER A 50 -1.18 -1.78 8.11
N PHE A 51 -0.11 -1.06 7.76
CA PHE A 51 1.10 -1.66 7.18
C PHE A 51 1.87 -2.54 8.17
N LEU A 52 1.99 -2.15 9.44
CA LEU A 52 2.61 -2.97 10.47
C LEU A 52 1.81 -4.26 10.71
N ASN A 53 0.48 -4.19 10.66
CA ASN A 53 -0.36 -5.37 10.74
C ASN A 53 -0.13 -6.30 9.53
N PHE A 54 -0.05 -5.73 8.33
CA PHE A 54 0.31 -6.47 7.12
C PHE A 54 1.69 -7.14 7.25
N GLU A 55 2.73 -6.41 7.66
CA GLU A 55 4.10 -6.92 7.76
C GLU A 55 4.20 -8.07 8.77
N ARG A 56 3.49 -7.97 9.90
CA ARG A 56 3.45 -9.00 10.93
C ARG A 56 2.85 -10.32 10.43
N TYR A 57 1.77 -10.27 9.64
CA TYR A 57 0.97 -11.46 9.31
C TYR A 57 1.12 -11.95 7.87
N CYS A 58 1.59 -11.10 6.95
CA CYS A 58 1.67 -11.40 5.52
C CYS A 58 3.11 -11.66 5.10
N ARG A 59 3.56 -12.91 5.30
CA ARG A 59 4.94 -13.30 4.98
C ARG A 59 5.25 -13.18 3.48
N ILE A 60 6.30 -12.43 3.14
CA ILE A 60 6.70 -12.19 1.75
C ILE A 60 7.72 -13.22 1.26
N PHE A 61 8.69 -13.55 2.10
CA PHE A 61 9.80 -14.45 1.76
C PHE A 61 9.72 -15.79 2.47
N GLY A 62 10.37 -16.80 1.90
CA GLY A 62 10.43 -18.16 2.45
C GLY A 62 9.56 -19.12 1.63
N GLU A 63 8.83 -20.00 2.31
CA GLU A 63 8.04 -21.04 1.64
C GLU A 63 7.00 -20.49 0.64
N ILE A 64 6.40 -19.33 0.96
CA ILE A 64 5.43 -18.67 0.08
C ILE A 64 6.09 -18.21 -1.22
N SER A 65 7.31 -17.67 -1.18
CA SER A 65 8.03 -17.26 -2.40
C SER A 65 8.43 -18.42 -3.31
N ARG A 66 8.62 -19.62 -2.75
CA ARG A 66 8.95 -20.82 -3.52
C ARG A 66 7.71 -21.48 -4.13
N ASN A 67 6.61 -21.54 -3.36
CA ASN A 67 5.41 -22.28 -3.74
C ASN A 67 4.35 -21.41 -4.44
N LYS A 68 4.30 -20.12 -4.12
CA LYS A 68 3.33 -19.14 -4.65
C LYS A 68 4.02 -17.78 -4.93
N PRO A 69 4.93 -17.72 -5.93
CA PRO A 69 5.71 -16.51 -6.22
C PRO A 69 4.83 -15.30 -6.55
N GLN A 70 3.65 -15.51 -7.15
CA GLN A 70 2.70 -14.45 -7.50
C GLN A 70 2.16 -13.70 -6.27
N ILE A 71 1.88 -14.41 -5.17
CA ILE A 71 1.44 -13.79 -3.92
C ILE A 71 2.57 -12.96 -3.32
N SER A 72 3.80 -13.48 -3.35
CA SER A 72 4.98 -12.77 -2.85
C SER A 72 5.23 -11.49 -3.64
N GLN A 73 5.10 -11.55 -4.97
CA GLN A 73 5.21 -10.39 -5.85
C GLN A 73 4.11 -9.36 -5.57
N ALA A 74 2.85 -9.79 -5.38
CA ALA A 74 1.77 -8.87 -5.05
C ALA A 74 1.99 -8.17 -3.70
N ARG A 75 2.47 -8.90 -2.69
CA ARG A 75 2.84 -8.35 -1.38
C ARG A 75 3.97 -7.32 -1.48
N LEU A 76 4.98 -7.59 -2.31
CA LEU A 76 6.04 -6.61 -2.60
C LEU A 76 5.47 -5.36 -3.26
N GLY A 77 4.49 -5.51 -4.15
CA GLY A 77 3.74 -4.39 -4.72
C GLY A 77 3.04 -3.53 -3.65
N LEU A 78 2.38 -4.17 -2.68
CA LEU A 78 1.75 -3.45 -1.55
C LEU A 78 2.77 -2.70 -0.69
N VAL A 79 3.95 -3.30 -0.45
CA VAL A 79 5.06 -2.62 0.25
C VAL A 79 5.50 -1.37 -0.51
N ALA A 80 5.74 -1.50 -1.82
CA ALA A 80 6.20 -0.39 -2.65
C ALA A 80 5.20 0.78 -2.66
N ILE A 81 3.91 0.50 -2.88
CA ILE A 81 2.84 1.51 -2.87
C ILE A 81 2.77 2.21 -1.51
N THR A 82 2.81 1.44 -0.42
CA THR A 82 2.74 1.99 0.93
C THR A 82 3.93 2.91 1.23
N GLN A 83 5.14 2.50 0.85
CA GLN A 83 6.35 3.30 1.02
C GLN A 83 6.27 4.61 0.22
N MET A 84 5.83 4.55 -1.04
CA MET A 84 5.63 5.74 -1.86
C MET A 84 4.64 6.73 -1.24
N LEU A 85 3.51 6.24 -0.73
CA LEU A 85 2.51 7.09 -0.08
C LEU A 85 3.02 7.70 1.22
N LEU A 86 3.71 6.94 2.06
CA LEU A 86 4.29 7.46 3.30
C LEU A 86 5.37 8.51 3.03
N GLN A 87 6.21 8.29 2.01
CA GLN A 87 7.19 9.30 1.58
C GLN A 87 6.51 10.57 1.06
N GLY A 88 5.47 10.44 0.24
CA GLY A 88 4.70 11.58 -0.25
C GLY A 88 4.04 12.38 0.88
N LEU A 89 3.40 11.69 1.83
CA LEU A 89 2.81 12.31 3.02
C LEU A 89 3.88 13.03 3.86
N TRP A 90 5.05 12.40 4.05
CA TRP A 90 6.16 13.02 4.80
C TRP A 90 6.77 14.23 4.10
N LEU A 91 6.86 14.22 2.77
CA LEU A 91 7.34 15.37 1.98
C LEU A 91 6.36 16.54 2.07
N SER A 92 5.06 16.30 1.89
CA SER A 92 4.03 17.34 1.99
C SER A 92 4.06 18.04 3.35
N GLN A 93 4.24 17.25 4.43
CA GLN A 93 4.43 17.78 5.79
C GLN A 93 5.62 18.73 5.92
N ARG A 94 6.72 18.48 5.21
CA ARG A 94 7.92 19.33 5.25
C ARG A 94 7.73 20.64 4.48
N GLU A 95 6.83 20.68 3.52
CA GLU A 95 6.51 21.89 2.74
C GLU A 95 5.43 22.76 3.42
N GLN A 96 4.53 22.18 4.21
CA GLN A 96 3.54 22.93 5.00
C GLN A 96 4.10 24.03 5.94
N PRO A 97 5.24 23.87 6.65
CA PRO A 97 5.78 24.95 7.49
C PRO A 97 6.25 26.17 6.68
N LEU A 98 6.50 26.05 5.38
CA LEU A 98 6.80 27.19 4.49
C LEU A 98 5.52 27.87 4.00
N ARG A 99 4.44 27.11 3.77
CA ARG A 99 3.14 27.61 3.31
C ARG A 99 2.38 28.42 4.37
N ASN A 100 2.58 28.12 5.65
CA ASN A 100 1.95 28.85 6.77
C ASN A 100 2.69 30.14 7.16
N ARG A 101 3.77 30.52 6.44
CA ARG A 101 4.56 31.74 6.70
C ARG A 101 4.39 32.83 5.62
N LEU A 102 3.54 32.59 4.62
CA LEU A 102 3.12 33.56 3.60
C LEU A 102 1.65 33.91 3.84
#